data_AF-A0A5S9F326-F1
#
_entry.id   AF-A0A5S9F326-F1
#
_cell.length_a   1.000
_cell.length_b   1.000
_cell.length_c   1.000
_cell.angle_alpha   90.00
_cell.angle_beta   90.00
_cell.angle_gamma   90.00
#
_symmetry.space_group_name_H-M   'P 1'
#
loop_
_entity.id
_entity.type
_entity.pdbx_description
1 polymer ?
#
loop_
_entity_poly.entity_id
_entity_poly.type
_entity_poly.pdbx_seq_one_letter_code
_entity_poly.pdbx_strand_id
1 'polypeptide(L)'
;MSIQQKKSDYIGSLNQLMTTSCILAGFAFSGLISLPGIEKEMFSKIVHYFSGDLSLGFYASFYTLFFSTICFLSTIMIILVYKVHNFTIPFAKLRNIHLIANLTFSIAISALMMSVISFGIPNYMGICLAIFLGVVVGGSFVWENLLPKQHQKRIQQVEDEQKKEQESAAQSTNEQQEQPSEDTPQDKSDSSESESHTEGSNL
;
A
#
# COMPACT_ATOMS: atom_id res chain seq x y z
N MET A 1 18.77 8.61 -20.57
CA MET A 1 18.98 8.65 -19.10
C MET A 1 20.43 8.34 -18.78
N SER A 2 21.15 9.23 -18.10
CA SER A 2 22.58 9.04 -17.81
C SER A 2 22.80 7.96 -16.72
N ILE A 3 23.97 7.31 -16.69
CA ILE A 3 24.31 6.27 -15.70
C ILE A 3 24.29 6.85 -14.26
N GLN A 4 24.71 8.12 -14.12
CA GLN A 4 24.66 8.89 -12.88
C GLN A 4 23.23 9.05 -12.36
N GLN A 5 22.28 9.36 -13.24
CA GLN A 5 20.87 9.54 -12.90
C GLN A 5 20.23 8.22 -12.46
N LYS A 6 20.46 7.13 -13.22
CA LYS A 6 20.01 5.79 -12.80
C LYS A 6 20.57 5.38 -11.43
N LYS A 7 21.84 5.69 -11.14
CA LYS A 7 22.46 5.39 -9.85
C LYS A 7 21.76 6.15 -8.71
N SER A 8 21.43 7.42 -8.93
CA SER A 8 20.67 8.24 -7.98
C SER A 8 19.29 7.64 -7.68
N ASP A 9 18.56 7.22 -8.71
CA ASP A 9 17.22 6.63 -8.57
C ASP A 9 17.24 5.32 -7.78
N TYR A 10 18.22 4.44 -8.03
CA TYR A 10 18.39 3.20 -7.25
C TYR A 10 18.71 3.49 -5.79
N ILE A 11 19.52 4.51 -5.50
CA ILE A 11 19.83 4.92 -4.12
C ILE A 11 18.58 5.45 -3.41
N GLY A 12 17.78 6.26 -4.11
CA GLY A 12 16.49 6.76 -3.61
C GLY A 12 15.53 5.61 -3.27
N SER A 13 15.35 4.68 -4.21
CA SER A 13 14.49 3.50 -4.01
C SER A 13 14.98 2.60 -2.88
N LEU A 14 16.30 2.38 -2.75
CA LEU A 14 16.86 1.62 -1.62
C LEU A 14 16.65 2.31 -0.27
N ASN A 15 16.75 3.64 -0.20
CA ASN A 15 16.44 4.38 1.03
C ASN A 15 14.94 4.28 1.37
N GLN A 16 14.05 4.39 0.39
CA GLN A 16 12.60 4.17 0.62
C GLN A 16 12.34 2.75 1.12
N LEU A 17 12.92 1.73 0.48
CA LEU A 17 12.80 0.34 0.89
C LEU A 17 13.30 0.11 2.31
N MET A 18 14.43 0.73 2.69
CA MET A 18 14.96 0.69 4.04
C MET A 18 13.99 1.31 5.05
N THR A 19 13.48 2.51 4.78
CA THR A 19 12.52 3.21 5.66
C THR A 19 11.26 2.37 5.86
N THR A 20 10.67 1.87 4.77
CA THR A 20 9.48 1.02 4.85
C THR A 20 9.77 -0.28 5.61
N SER A 21 10.94 -0.89 5.38
CA SER A 21 11.37 -2.08 6.13
C SER A 21 11.50 -1.80 7.63
N CYS A 22 12.06 -0.65 8.03
CA CYS A 22 12.16 -0.26 9.44
C CYS A 22 10.78 -0.09 10.09
N ILE A 23 9.85 0.57 9.41
CA ILE A 23 8.48 0.77 9.91
C ILE A 23 7.78 -0.58 10.07
N LEU A 24 7.80 -1.42 9.04
CA LEU A 24 7.14 -2.74 9.07
C LEU A 24 7.81 -3.70 10.05
N ALA A 25 9.14 -3.65 10.21
CA ALA A 25 9.85 -4.38 11.26
C ALA A 25 9.36 -3.97 12.65
N GLY A 26 9.17 -2.66 12.89
CA GLY A 26 8.62 -2.14 14.14
C GLY A 26 7.22 -2.70 14.43
N PHE A 27 6.34 -2.73 13.42
CA PHE A 27 5.02 -3.36 13.55
C PHE A 27 5.10 -4.86 13.82
N ALA A 28 5.93 -5.60 13.08
CA ALA A 28 6.11 -7.03 13.27
C ALA A 28 6.67 -7.36 14.66
N PHE A 29 7.65 -6.58 15.13
CA PHE A 29 8.24 -6.73 16.47
C PHE A 29 7.24 -6.38 17.58
N SER A 30 6.44 -5.32 17.40
CA SER A 30 5.37 -4.96 18.32
C SER A 30 4.32 -6.07 18.42
N GLY A 31 3.91 -6.66 17.29
CA GLY A 31 3.03 -7.83 17.25
C GLY A 31 3.61 -9.05 17.95
N LEU A 32 4.92 -9.27 17.81
CA LEU A 32 5.63 -10.39 18.44
C LEU A 32 5.69 -10.26 19.97
N ILE A 33 5.83 -9.04 20.48
CA ILE A 33 5.79 -8.75 21.92
C ILE A 33 4.36 -8.82 22.47
N SER A 34 3.36 -8.39 21.69
CA SER A 34 1.98 -8.34 22.16
C SER A 34 1.31 -9.73 22.20
N LEU A 35 1.64 -10.63 21.27
CA LEU A 35 1.13 -12.00 21.20
C LEU A 35 1.15 -12.76 22.55
N PRO A 36 2.28 -12.88 23.27
CA PRO A 36 2.31 -13.56 24.56
C PRO A 36 1.54 -12.83 25.67
N GLY A 37 1.25 -11.53 25.50
CA GLY A 37 0.48 -10.71 26.44
C GLY A 37 -1.04 -10.83 26.30
N ILE A 38 -1.53 -11.57 25.31
CA ILE A 38 -2.98 -11.76 25.09
C ILE A 38 -3.51 -12.78 26.10
N GLU A 39 -4.43 -12.34 26.96
CA GLU A 39 -5.14 -13.20 27.90
C GLU A 39 -5.91 -14.30 27.15
N LYS A 40 -5.47 -15.55 27.33
CA LYS A 40 -6.05 -16.73 26.67
C LYS A 40 -7.55 -16.88 26.95
N GLU A 41 -8.04 -16.45 28.11
CA GLU A 41 -9.45 -16.58 28.50
C GLU A 41 -10.38 -15.66 27.69
N MET A 42 -9.97 -14.42 27.41
CA MET A 42 -10.73 -13.48 26.58
C MET A 42 -10.77 -13.93 25.12
N PHE A 43 -9.65 -14.41 24.61
CA PHE A 43 -9.54 -14.88 23.22
C PHE A 43 -10.23 -16.23 23.01
N SER A 44 -10.29 -17.09 24.04
CA SER A 44 -10.97 -18.39 24.00
C SER A 44 -12.46 -18.24 23.68
N LYS A 45 -13.15 -17.26 24.26
CA LYS A 45 -14.58 -17.03 23.94
C LYS A 45 -14.83 -16.67 22.47
N ILE A 46 -13.92 -15.88 21.88
CA ILE A 46 -14.01 -15.48 20.46
C ILE A 46 -13.69 -16.67 19.55
N VAL A 47 -12.67 -17.46 19.89
CA VAL A 47 -12.22 -18.58 19.05
C VAL A 47 -13.13 -19.80 19.15
N HIS A 48 -13.76 -20.02 20.31
CA HIS A 48 -14.74 -21.09 20.47
C HIS A 48 -15.97 -20.88 19.57
N TYR A 49 -16.28 -19.62 19.23
CA TYR A 49 -17.31 -19.26 18.25
C TYR A 49 -16.92 -19.68 16.80
N PHE A 50 -15.62 -19.74 16.50
CA PHE A 50 -15.08 -20.14 15.20
C PHE A 50 -14.69 -21.61 15.11
N SER A 51 -14.94 -22.43 16.15
CA SER A 51 -14.47 -23.82 16.25
C SER A 51 -12.97 -23.95 15.97
N GLY A 52 -12.19 -22.95 16.40
CA GLY A 52 -10.77 -22.82 16.08
C GLY A 52 -9.86 -23.49 17.10
N ASP A 53 -8.68 -23.90 16.64
CA ASP A 53 -7.56 -24.27 17.51
C ASP A 53 -6.70 -23.03 17.76
N LEU A 54 -6.99 -22.42 18.90
CA LEU A 54 -6.28 -21.27 19.44
C LEU A 54 -4.77 -21.49 19.48
N SER A 55 -4.32 -22.68 19.89
CA SER A 55 -2.90 -22.98 20.02
C SER A 55 -2.23 -22.95 18.67
N LEU A 56 -2.87 -23.59 17.66
CA LEU A 56 -2.35 -23.64 16.31
C LEU A 56 -2.24 -22.25 15.66
N GLY A 57 -3.28 -21.42 15.78
CA GLY A 57 -3.28 -20.05 15.26
C GLY A 57 -2.23 -19.15 15.92
N PHE A 58 -2.06 -19.27 17.24
CA PHE A 58 -1.00 -18.56 17.97
C PHE A 58 0.40 -19.00 17.55
N TYR A 59 0.66 -20.32 17.46
CA TYR A 59 1.96 -20.83 17.03
C TYR A 59 2.27 -20.39 15.59
N ALA A 60 1.33 -20.58 14.67
CA ALA A 60 1.49 -20.18 13.27
C ALA A 60 1.76 -18.68 13.14
N SER A 61 0.98 -17.85 13.83
CA SER A 61 1.15 -16.39 13.83
C SER A 61 2.50 -15.97 14.43
N PHE A 62 2.91 -16.57 15.55
CA PHE A 62 4.20 -16.28 16.19
C PHE A 62 5.39 -16.61 15.27
N TYR A 63 5.42 -17.81 14.70
CA TYR A 63 6.52 -18.21 13.81
C TYR A 63 6.58 -17.38 12.53
N THR A 64 5.42 -17.05 11.95
CA THR A 64 5.36 -16.22 10.74
C THR A 64 5.74 -14.75 11.02
N LEU A 65 5.34 -14.16 12.16
CA LEU A 65 5.81 -12.84 12.60
C LEU A 65 7.31 -12.82 12.89
N PHE A 66 7.82 -13.85 13.57
CA PHE A 66 9.24 -13.97 13.87
C PHE A 66 10.07 -14.02 12.60
N PHE A 67 9.67 -14.87 11.66
CA PHE A 67 10.31 -15.00 10.36
C PHE A 67 10.24 -13.70 9.56
N SER A 68 9.06 -13.06 9.50
CA SER A 68 8.87 -11.76 8.85
C SER A 68 9.81 -10.68 9.42
N THR A 69 9.94 -10.63 10.74
CA THR A 69 10.84 -9.69 11.44
C THR A 69 12.30 -9.91 11.05
N ILE A 70 12.76 -11.17 11.01
CA ILE A 70 14.12 -11.51 10.55
C ILE A 70 14.33 -11.08 9.10
N CYS A 71 13.35 -11.27 8.22
CA CYS A 71 13.44 -10.87 6.82
C CYS A 71 13.52 -9.34 6.66
N PHE A 72 12.73 -8.56 7.43
CA PHE A 72 12.85 -7.10 7.42
C PHE A 72 14.21 -6.64 7.94
N LEU A 73 14.69 -7.19 9.06
CA LEU A 73 16.01 -6.88 9.61
C LEU A 73 17.15 -7.23 8.63
N SER A 74 17.04 -8.38 7.97
CA SER A 74 18.00 -8.79 6.93
C SER A 74 18.01 -7.82 5.76
N THR A 75 16.83 -7.37 5.32
CA THR A 75 16.69 -6.36 4.25
C THR A 75 17.36 -5.04 4.66
N ILE A 76 17.12 -4.57 5.88
CA ILE A 76 17.75 -3.35 6.44
C ILE A 76 19.27 -3.50 6.48
N MET A 77 19.78 -4.63 6.98
CA MET A 77 21.22 -4.89 7.07
C MET A 77 21.90 -4.93 5.71
N ILE A 78 21.29 -5.57 4.71
CA ILE A 78 21.80 -5.60 3.32
C ILE A 78 21.94 -4.17 2.78
N ILE A 79 20.94 -3.31 2.99
CA ILE A 79 20.96 -1.92 2.50
C ILE A 79 21.97 -1.08 3.29
N LEU A 80 22.06 -1.27 4.62
CA LEU A 80 23.00 -0.55 5.49
C LEU A 80 24.46 -0.85 5.15
N VAL A 81 24.82 -2.13 5.03
CA VAL A 81 26.17 -2.55 4.62
C VAL A 81 26.53 -1.87 3.31
N TYR A 82 25.58 -1.82 2.37
CA TYR A 82 25.79 -1.19 1.09
C TYR A 82 25.95 0.34 1.17
N LYS A 83 25.19 1.01 2.06
CA LYS A 83 25.29 2.45 2.33
C LYS A 83 26.62 2.83 2.97
N VAL A 84 27.12 2.03 3.91
CA VAL A 84 28.41 2.25 4.60
C VAL A 84 29.60 2.18 3.62
N HIS A 85 29.51 1.38 2.57
CA HIS A 85 30.53 1.32 1.52
C HIS A 85 30.49 2.49 0.50
N ASN A 86 29.77 3.59 0.77
CA ASN A 86 29.70 4.80 -0.06
C ASN A 86 29.35 4.56 -1.54
N PHE A 87 28.63 3.47 -1.85
CA PHE A 87 28.28 3.13 -3.23
C PHE A 87 29.49 3.07 -4.20
N THR A 88 30.69 2.76 -3.68
CA THR A 88 31.93 2.57 -4.48
C THR A 88 31.89 1.32 -5.36
N ILE A 89 30.89 0.48 -5.12
CA ILE A 89 30.70 -0.81 -5.77
C ILE A 89 30.10 -0.62 -7.19
N PRO A 90 30.52 -1.40 -8.21
CA PRO A 90 30.03 -1.29 -9.58
C PRO A 90 28.51 -1.48 -9.72
N PHE A 91 27.92 -0.80 -10.70
CA PHE A 91 26.46 -0.74 -10.94
C PHE A 91 25.78 -2.12 -11.06
N ALA A 92 26.48 -3.14 -11.60
CA ALA A 92 25.94 -4.50 -11.68
C ALA A 92 25.66 -5.12 -10.31
N LYS A 93 26.49 -4.83 -9.30
CA LYS A 93 26.30 -5.28 -7.92
C LYS A 93 25.19 -4.48 -7.21
N LEU A 94 25.03 -3.19 -7.53
CA LEU A 94 23.91 -2.37 -7.05
C LEU A 94 22.56 -2.95 -7.47
N ARG A 95 22.43 -3.37 -8.74
CA ARG A 95 21.22 -4.01 -9.25
C ARG A 95 20.92 -5.32 -8.51
N ASN A 96 21.93 -6.16 -8.29
CA ASN A 96 21.74 -7.42 -7.58
C ASN A 96 21.33 -7.21 -6.12
N ILE A 97 21.92 -6.21 -5.44
CA ILE A 97 21.54 -5.86 -4.07
C ILE A 97 20.09 -5.37 -4.01
N HIS A 98 19.68 -4.52 -4.96
CA HIS A 98 18.30 -4.07 -5.05
C HIS A 98 17.32 -5.23 -5.30
N LEU A 99 17.66 -6.16 -6.19
CA LEU A 99 16.87 -7.36 -6.43
C LEU A 99 16.75 -8.26 -5.19
N ILE A 100 17.86 -8.52 -4.51
CA ILE A 100 17.87 -9.34 -3.29
C ILE A 100 17.09 -8.66 -2.18
N ALA A 101 17.28 -7.36 -1.97
CA ALA A 101 16.56 -6.60 -0.94
C ALA A 101 15.04 -6.58 -1.22
N ASN A 102 14.62 -6.39 -2.48
CA ASN A 102 13.21 -6.46 -2.85
C ASN A 102 12.63 -7.87 -2.66
N LEU A 103 13.41 -8.91 -2.97
CA LEU A 103 12.99 -10.30 -2.77
C LEU A 103 12.79 -10.60 -1.28
N THR A 104 13.76 -10.26 -0.42
CA THR A 104 13.66 -10.49 1.02
C THR A 104 12.53 -9.66 1.65
N PHE A 105 12.33 -8.43 1.18
CA PHE A 105 11.22 -7.59 1.58
C PHE A 105 9.86 -8.17 1.19
N SER A 106 9.73 -8.72 -0.02
CA SER A 106 8.48 -9.34 -0.50
C SER A 106 8.12 -10.59 0.32
N ILE A 107 9.13 -11.41 0.66
CA ILE A 107 8.96 -12.55 1.56
C ILE A 107 8.54 -12.09 2.96
N ALA A 108 9.12 -10.99 3.47
CA ALA A 108 8.76 -10.43 4.77
C ALA A 108 7.28 -10.00 4.82
N ILE A 109 6.81 -9.29 3.80
CA ILE A 109 5.39 -8.87 3.70
C ILE A 109 4.46 -10.09 3.59
N SER A 110 4.84 -11.08 2.79
CA SER A 110 4.07 -12.33 2.66
C SER A 110 3.91 -13.03 4.01
N ALA A 111 5.00 -13.21 4.76
CA ALA A 111 4.96 -13.81 6.09
C ALA A 111 4.19 -12.95 7.11
N LEU A 112 4.27 -11.62 7.02
CA LEU A 112 3.49 -10.72 7.86
C LEU A 112 1.98 -10.90 7.62
N MET A 113 1.56 -10.98 6.35
CA MET A 113 0.17 -11.24 5.98
C MET A 113 -0.31 -12.62 6.44
N MET A 114 0.54 -13.65 6.30
CA MET A 114 0.23 -14.99 6.80
C MET A 114 -0.05 -14.98 8.30
N SER A 115 0.73 -14.22 9.09
CA SER A 115 0.51 -14.08 10.52
C SER A 115 -0.85 -13.46 10.84
N VAL A 116 -1.17 -12.33 10.20
CA VAL A 116 -2.42 -11.59 10.46
C VAL A 116 -3.64 -12.48 10.18
N ILE A 117 -3.63 -13.21 9.07
CA ILE A 117 -4.73 -14.11 8.69
C ILE A 117 -4.80 -15.31 9.64
N SER A 118 -3.67 -15.93 9.97
CA SER A 118 -3.63 -17.09 10.87
C SER A 118 -4.09 -16.74 12.29
N PHE A 119 -3.84 -15.50 12.72
CA PHE A 119 -4.31 -14.98 14.00
C PHE A 119 -5.80 -14.64 13.99
N GLY A 120 -6.30 -14.01 12.91
CA GLY A 120 -7.70 -13.63 12.78
C GLY A 120 -8.65 -14.81 12.57
N ILE A 121 -8.17 -15.88 11.91
CA ILE A 121 -8.95 -17.09 11.63
C ILE A 121 -8.14 -18.30 12.13
N PRO A 122 -8.18 -18.61 13.45
CA PRO A 122 -7.37 -19.65 14.06
C PRO A 122 -7.97 -21.04 13.84
N ASN A 123 -8.19 -21.42 12.58
CA ASN A 123 -8.62 -22.76 12.19
C ASN A 123 -7.81 -23.24 10.97
N TYR A 124 -7.98 -24.51 10.59
CA TYR A 124 -7.23 -25.10 9.47
C TYR A 124 -7.49 -24.35 8.14
N MET A 125 -8.74 -23.92 7.91
CA MET A 125 -9.11 -23.16 6.70
C MET A 125 -8.42 -21.79 6.66
N GLY A 126 -8.30 -21.11 7.80
CA GLY A 126 -7.61 -19.84 7.95
C GLY A 126 -6.12 -19.97 7.66
N ILE A 127 -5.48 -21.06 8.09
CA ILE A 127 -4.07 -21.33 7.78
C ILE A 127 -3.88 -21.63 6.29
N CYS A 128 -4.75 -22.45 5.68
CA CYS A 128 -4.70 -22.68 4.23
C CYS A 128 -4.89 -21.38 3.44
N LEU A 129 -5.84 -20.54 3.86
CA LEU A 129 -6.08 -19.22 3.26
C LEU A 129 -4.88 -18.30 3.45
N ALA A 130 -4.27 -18.30 4.63
CA ALA A 130 -3.07 -17.53 4.94
C ALA A 130 -1.92 -17.91 3.99
N ILE A 131 -1.66 -19.21 3.82
CA ILE A 131 -0.63 -19.71 2.90
C ILE A 131 -0.94 -19.28 1.47
N PHE A 132 -2.18 -19.50 1.00
CA PHE A 132 -2.58 -19.13 -0.35
C PHE A 132 -2.42 -17.64 -0.62
N LEU A 133 -2.98 -16.78 0.23
CA LEU A 133 -2.89 -15.33 0.08
C LEU A 133 -1.45 -14.84 0.25
N GLY A 134 -0.69 -15.41 1.18
CA GLY A 134 0.72 -15.07 1.35
C GLY A 134 1.53 -15.39 0.10
N VAL A 135 1.31 -16.54 -0.53
CA VAL A 135 1.97 -16.90 -1.80
C VAL A 135 1.53 -15.99 -2.95
N VAL A 136 0.24 -15.66 -3.06
CA VAL A 136 -0.27 -14.77 -4.11
C VAL A 136 0.29 -13.35 -3.95
N VAL A 137 0.26 -12.79 -2.74
CA VAL A 137 0.80 -11.46 -2.44
C VAL A 137 2.31 -11.45 -2.63
N GLY A 138 3.02 -12.42 -2.05
CA GLY A 138 4.48 -12.54 -2.20
C GLY A 138 4.90 -12.71 -3.65
N GLY A 139 4.22 -13.57 -4.41
CA GLY A 139 4.45 -13.79 -5.83
C GLY A 139 4.18 -12.54 -6.66
N SER A 140 3.13 -11.78 -6.35
CA SER A 140 2.80 -10.52 -7.02
C SER A 140 3.87 -9.46 -6.76
N PHE A 141 4.31 -9.29 -5.51
CA PHE A 141 5.39 -8.37 -5.16
C PHE A 141 6.73 -8.75 -5.79
N VAL A 142 7.07 -10.05 -5.80
CA VAL A 142 8.28 -10.56 -6.47
C VAL A 142 8.18 -10.29 -7.97
N TRP A 143 7.05 -10.60 -8.60
CA TRP A 143 6.83 -10.37 -10.03
C TRP A 143 6.95 -8.89 -10.40
N GLU A 144 6.28 -8.01 -9.66
CA GLU A 144 6.30 -6.57 -9.88
C GLU A 144 7.70 -5.96 -9.70
N ASN A 145 8.49 -6.47 -8.76
CA ASN A 145 9.82 -5.93 -8.44
C ASN A 145 10.96 -6.60 -9.22
N LEU A 146 10.80 -7.83 -9.73
CA LEU A 146 11.84 -8.51 -10.54
C LEU A 146 11.80 -8.13 -12.02
N LEU A 147 10.64 -7.77 -12.59
CA LEU A 147 10.56 -7.45 -14.01
C LEU A 147 10.86 -5.97 -14.29
N PRO A 148 12.06 -5.61 -14.80
CA PRO A 148 12.41 -4.22 -15.13
C PRO A 148 11.48 -3.61 -16.19
N LYS A 149 10.86 -4.44 -17.05
CA LYS A 149 9.88 -4.01 -18.05
C LYS A 149 8.57 -3.50 -17.42
N GLN A 150 8.18 -3.99 -16.24
CA GLN A 150 6.98 -3.50 -15.54
C GLN A 150 7.27 -2.22 -14.76
N HIS A 151 8.48 -2.08 -14.19
CA HIS A 151 8.89 -0.83 -13.55
C HIS A 151 8.92 0.34 -14.54
N GLN A 152 9.43 0.12 -15.76
CA GLN A 152 9.37 1.13 -16.83
C GLN A 152 7.94 1.50 -17.22
N LYS A 153 7.01 0.53 -17.26
CA LYS A 153 5.60 0.79 -17.52
C LYS A 153 4.94 1.62 -16.41
N ARG A 154 5.27 1.38 -15.14
CA ARG A 154 4.75 2.20 -14.03
C ARG A 154 5.33 3.61 -14.02
N ILE A 155 6.62 3.78 -14.34
CA ILE A 155 7.19 5.13 -14.52
C ILE A 155 6.47 5.87 -15.65
N GLN A 156 6.19 5.19 -16.77
CA GLN A 156 5.41 5.78 -17.86
C GLN A 156 3.96 6.08 -17.44
N GLN A 157 3.30 5.20 -16.70
CA GLN A 157 1.94 5.44 -16.20
C GLN A 157 1.88 6.62 -15.23
N VAL A 158 2.85 6.75 -14.31
CA VAL A 158 2.93 7.89 -13.39
C VAL A 158 3.28 9.19 -14.14
N GLU A 159 4.17 9.14 -15.14
CA GLU A 159 4.45 10.30 -16.01
C GLU A 159 3.22 10.71 -16.83
N ASP A 160 2.44 9.76 -17.31
CA ASP A 160 1.22 10.02 -18.08
C ASP A 160 0.07 10.50 -17.19
N GLU A 161 -0.03 10.03 -15.94
CA GLU A 161 -0.96 10.54 -14.93
C GLU A 161 -0.58 11.97 -14.48
N GLN A 162 0.70 12.26 -14.25
CA GLN A 162 1.16 13.61 -13.91
C GLN A 162 0.97 14.61 -15.05
N LYS A 163 1.18 14.19 -16.30
CA LYS A 163 0.88 15.03 -17.48
C LYS A 163 -0.62 15.30 -17.60
N LYS A 164 -1.46 14.29 -17.39
CA LYS A 164 -2.92 14.46 -17.38
C LYS A 164 -3.39 15.36 -16.25
N GLU A 165 -2.79 15.28 -15.06
CA GLU A 165 -3.11 16.20 -13.95
C GLU A 165 -2.65 17.64 -14.23
N GLN A 166 -1.50 17.85 -14.87
CA GLN A 166 -1.05 19.18 -15.29
C GLN A 166 -1.91 19.77 -16.42
N GLU A 167 -2.34 18.96 -17.38
CA GLU A 167 -3.28 19.37 -18.43
C GLU A 167 -4.68 19.67 -17.87
N SER A 168 -5.13 18.88 -16.89
CA SER A 168 -6.41 19.10 -16.20
C SER A 168 -6.37 20.36 -15.33
N ALA A 169 -5.24 20.65 -14.66
CA ALA A 169 -5.05 21.89 -13.89
C ALA A 169 -4.94 23.14 -14.80
N ALA A 170 -4.42 23.00 -16.02
CA ALA A 170 -4.36 24.07 -17.00
C ALA A 170 -5.73 24.39 -17.62
N GLN A 171 -6.62 23.41 -17.78
CA GLN A 171 -8.00 23.64 -18.24
C GLN A 171 -8.86 24.36 -17.19
N SER A 172 -8.68 24.08 -15.89
CA SER A 172 -9.39 24.77 -14.81
C SER A 172 -9.06 26.26 -14.68
N THR A 173 -7.97 26.74 -15.29
CA THR A 173 -7.57 28.15 -15.26
C THR A 173 -8.14 28.95 -16.45
N ASN A 174 -8.51 28.29 -17.56
CA ASN A 174 -9.06 28.97 -18.74
C ASN A 174 -10.58 29.18 -18.71
N GLU A 175 -11.33 28.48 -17.86
CA GLU A 175 -12.79 28.68 -17.74
C GLU A 175 -13.19 29.92 -16.90
N GLN A 176 -12.23 30.64 -16.30
CA GLN A 176 -12.50 31.85 -15.52
C GLN A 176 -12.22 33.18 -16.24
N GLN A 177 -11.88 33.17 -17.54
CA GLN A 177 -11.45 34.39 -18.24
C GLN A 177 -12.25 34.75 -19.52
N GLU A 178 -13.47 34.24 -19.69
CA GLU A 178 -14.45 34.77 -20.65
C GLU A 178 -15.70 35.30 -19.95
N GLN A 179 -15.60 36.53 -19.44
CA GLN A 179 -16.69 37.52 -19.41
C GLN A 179 -16.04 38.87 -19.69
N PRO A 180 -16.59 39.74 -20.57
CA PRO A 180 -17.77 40.56 -20.23
C PRO A 180 -18.68 40.84 -21.47
N SER A 181 -19.92 41.35 -21.37
CA SER A 181 -20.27 42.72 -20.96
C SER A 181 -21.80 42.89 -20.96
N GLU A 182 -22.28 43.79 -20.10
CA GLU A 182 -23.65 44.28 -19.96
C GLU A 182 -24.27 44.82 -21.26
N ASP A 183 -25.59 44.61 -21.41
CA ASP A 183 -26.50 45.64 -21.92
C ASP A 183 -27.93 45.38 -21.39
N THR A 184 -28.46 46.34 -20.65
CA THR A 184 -29.89 46.49 -20.30
C THR A 184 -30.12 48.01 -20.34
N PRO A 185 -31.20 48.54 -20.96
CA PRO A 185 -32.42 48.71 -20.16
C PRO A 185 -33.79 48.70 -20.89
N GLN A 186 -34.81 48.35 -20.09
CA GLN A 186 -36.19 48.91 -20.04
C GLN A 186 -37.17 48.54 -21.18
N ASP A 187 -38.48 48.34 -20.99
CA ASP A 187 -39.43 48.65 -19.91
C ASP A 187 -40.76 47.87 -20.14
N LYS A 188 -41.64 47.90 -19.13
CA LYS A 188 -43.11 47.67 -19.10
C LYS A 188 -43.68 46.40 -18.46
N SER A 189 -43.97 46.57 -17.17
CA SER A 189 -45.30 46.61 -16.55
C SER A 189 -46.38 45.58 -16.89
N ASP A 190 -46.91 45.02 -15.80
CA ASP A 190 -48.30 44.66 -15.48
C ASP A 190 -48.42 43.17 -15.13
N SER A 191 -49.15 42.71 -14.12
CA SER A 191 -49.75 43.22 -12.88
C SER A 191 -50.56 42.03 -12.33
N SER A 192 -50.74 41.98 -11.01
CA SER A 192 -51.86 41.30 -10.32
C SER A 192 -51.78 39.76 -10.18
N GLU A 193 -51.69 39.24 -8.96
CA GLU A 193 -52.81 38.63 -8.16
C GLU A 193 -53.22 37.25 -8.69
N SER A 194 -53.62 36.23 -7.95
CA SER A 194 -53.69 35.85 -6.54
C SER A 194 -54.21 34.39 -6.58
N GLU A 195 -54.25 33.73 -5.43
CA GLU A 195 -55.09 32.56 -5.12
C GLU A 195 -54.54 31.13 -5.31
N SER A 196 -54.35 30.54 -4.13
CA SER A 196 -54.56 29.15 -3.75
C SER A 196 -55.79 28.48 -4.37
N HIS A 197 -55.70 27.20 -4.71
CA HIS A 197 -56.73 26.23 -4.33
C HIS A 197 -56.21 24.78 -4.32
N THR A 198 -56.63 24.10 -3.27
CA THR A 198 -56.56 22.69 -2.90
C THR A 198 -57.35 21.80 -3.86
N GLU A 199 -56.85 20.57 -4.10
CA GLU A 199 -57.55 19.27 -4.27
C GLU A 199 -56.61 18.34 -5.09
N GLY A 200 -56.26 17.12 -4.70
CA GLY A 200 -56.97 16.17 -3.84
C GLY A 200 -57.95 15.33 -4.66
N SER A 201 -57.48 14.41 -5.52
CA SER A 201 -58.30 13.25 -5.89
C SER A 201 -57.48 12.07 -6.39
N ASN A 202 -57.76 10.93 -5.76
CA ASN A 202 -57.29 9.60 -6.06
C ASN A 202 -57.85 9.11 -7.40
N LEU A 203 -57.02 8.34 -8.12
CA LEU A 203 -57.42 7.12 -8.83
C LEU A 203 -56.23 6.17 -8.86
#